data_AF-A0A2N6QT69-F1
#
_entry.id   AF-A0A2N6QT69-F1
#
_cell.length_a   1.000
_cell.length_b   1.000
_cell.length_c   1.000
_cell.angle_alpha   90.00
_cell.angle_beta   90.00
_cell.angle_gamma   90.00
#
_symmetry.space_group_name_H-M   'P 1'
#
loop_
_entity.id
_entity.type
_entity.pdbx_description
1 polymer ?
#
loop_
_entity_poly.entity_id
_entity_poly.type
_entity_poly.pdbx_seq_one_letter_code
_entity_poly.pdbx_strand_id
1 'polypeptide(L)'
;MKQRNTILTITGSDGSGGAGIQADIKVITSLGGYAVSVITSITMQNTLGIQRFYDIPADIVSEQVEALVDDIKPSVVKVGMVRNVKTLENVVSILAKRRPPQLIYDPVVTSSQGDLLMPPEMIDSVKTKLLPLCSLVILKQNDAVYLLNSPLKTHDDIVNGMRKLLNMGCRAVLLHSGDDHDFIAWQQDGDMHVEPSPTLWQTNAHGLGSNLTSAIAYFLGETDDFREAISRGNAYIHQQMSEMGELKGRGSELLNAFMKAVSTHYATNNDVRFYADMLNVSPRYLGQVTKRIVQKTPKTLIDEQVFHESKFLLDTTSKTVQEIAYALGFNSQSHFTKFFKKMGNSTPSIYRQKQIK
;
A
#
# COMPACT_ATOMS: atom_id res chain seq x y z
N MET A 1 37.83 -4.84 -6.10
CA MET A 1 36.55 -4.66 -5.37
C MET A 1 35.58 -5.70 -5.90
N LYS A 2 34.88 -6.46 -5.05
CA LYS A 2 33.81 -7.36 -5.52
C LYS A 2 32.79 -6.51 -6.27
N GLN A 3 32.46 -6.86 -7.51
CA GLN A 3 31.43 -6.16 -8.28
C GLN A 3 30.11 -6.30 -7.50
N ARG A 4 29.57 -5.19 -7.00
CA ARG A 4 28.31 -5.21 -6.23
C ARG A 4 27.16 -5.55 -7.18
N ASN A 5 26.31 -6.49 -6.79
CA ASN A 5 25.09 -6.81 -7.51
C ASN A 5 24.22 -5.55 -7.61
N THR A 6 24.08 -5.01 -8.82
CA THR A 6 23.54 -3.68 -9.05
C THR A 6 22.17 -3.78 -9.72
N ILE A 7 21.16 -3.25 -9.06
CA ILE A 7 19.77 -3.43 -9.46
C ILE A 7 19.17 -2.06 -9.77
N LEU A 8 18.62 -1.92 -10.96
CA LEU A 8 17.85 -0.76 -11.37
C LEU A 8 16.37 -1.02 -11.13
N THR A 9 15.72 -0.20 -10.31
CA THR A 9 14.25 -0.16 -10.22
C THR A 9 13.67 0.98 -11.06
N ILE A 10 12.63 0.71 -11.84
CA ILE A 10 11.88 1.68 -12.65
C ILE A 10 10.43 1.64 -12.19
N THR A 11 10.05 2.54 -11.29
CA THR A 11 8.70 2.54 -10.69
C THR A 11 8.33 3.92 -10.13
N GLY A 12 7.13 4.04 -9.56
CA GLY A 12 6.68 5.25 -8.90
C GLY A 12 7.33 5.46 -7.53
N SER A 13 7.36 6.72 -7.10
CA SER A 13 7.79 7.14 -5.76
C SER A 13 6.63 7.09 -4.76
N ASP A 14 6.80 6.33 -3.70
CA ASP A 14 5.94 6.31 -2.51
C ASP A 14 6.57 7.15 -1.38
N GLY A 15 6.03 8.34 -1.15
CA GLY A 15 6.51 9.23 -0.09
C GLY A 15 6.35 8.68 1.33
N SER A 16 5.52 7.64 1.54
CA SER A 16 5.42 6.94 2.84
C SER A 16 6.56 5.94 3.07
N GLY A 17 7.29 5.58 2.02
CA GLY A 17 8.43 4.68 2.06
C GLY A 17 8.08 3.20 2.25
N GLY A 18 6.81 2.82 2.07
CA GLY A 18 6.33 1.44 2.21
C GLY A 18 6.35 0.65 0.89
N ALA A 19 6.21 1.32 -0.25
CA ALA A 19 6.27 0.74 -1.59
C ALA A 19 7.18 1.56 -2.52
N GLY A 20 7.10 1.32 -3.84
CA GLY A 20 7.78 2.13 -4.86
C GLY A 20 9.30 2.09 -4.75
N ILE A 21 9.97 3.10 -5.34
CA ILE A 21 11.44 3.17 -5.36
C ILE A 21 12.04 3.14 -3.94
N GLN A 22 11.35 3.72 -2.95
CA GLN A 22 11.84 3.78 -1.58
C GLN A 22 11.94 2.39 -0.96
N ALA A 23 10.91 1.57 -1.13
CA ALA A 23 10.90 0.22 -0.59
C ALA A 23 11.86 -0.70 -1.35
N ASP A 24 11.96 -0.51 -2.67
CA ASP A 24 12.92 -1.20 -3.50
C ASP A 24 14.37 -0.93 -3.06
N ILE A 25 14.74 0.35 -2.90
CA ILE A 25 16.07 0.74 -2.43
C ILE A 25 16.35 0.13 -1.05
N LYS A 26 15.40 0.18 -0.12
CA LYS A 26 15.57 -0.40 1.23
C LYS A 26 15.85 -1.90 1.15
N VAL A 27 15.04 -2.67 0.42
CA VAL A 27 15.22 -4.13 0.31
C VAL A 27 16.55 -4.47 -0.35
N ILE A 28 16.86 -3.84 -1.48
CA ILE A 28 18.08 -4.09 -2.24
C ILE A 28 19.32 -3.80 -1.39
N THR A 29 19.33 -2.66 -0.69
CA THR A 29 20.47 -2.26 0.15
C THR A 29 20.59 -3.11 1.42
N SER A 30 19.48 -3.49 2.05
CA SER A 30 19.48 -4.42 3.20
C SER A 30 20.04 -5.80 2.85
N LEU A 31 19.85 -6.25 1.60
CA LEU A 31 20.43 -7.49 1.08
C LEU A 31 21.91 -7.33 0.66
N GLY A 32 22.48 -6.12 0.74
CA GLY A 32 23.87 -5.85 0.36
C GLY A 32 24.08 -5.46 -1.11
N GLY A 33 22.99 -5.29 -1.87
CA GLY A 33 23.01 -4.84 -3.26
C GLY A 33 23.23 -3.33 -3.41
N TYR A 34 23.57 -2.92 -4.62
CA TYR A 34 23.62 -1.49 -5.00
C TYR A 34 22.36 -1.13 -5.77
N ALA A 35 21.49 -0.33 -5.15
CA ALA A 35 20.24 0.12 -5.76
C ALA A 35 20.43 1.40 -6.56
N VAL A 36 19.97 1.42 -7.79
CA VAL A 36 19.74 2.63 -8.59
C VAL A 36 18.28 2.70 -9.01
N SER A 37 17.77 3.88 -9.31
CA SER A 37 16.32 4.07 -9.53
C SER A 37 16.00 5.07 -10.63
N VAL A 38 14.97 4.78 -11.40
CA VAL A 38 14.25 5.74 -12.26
C VAL A 38 12.84 5.96 -11.72
N ILE A 39 12.43 7.23 -11.64
CA ILE A 39 11.11 7.62 -11.13
C ILE A 39 10.14 7.82 -12.29
N THR A 40 9.06 7.04 -12.33
CA THR A 40 8.03 7.14 -13.39
C THR A 40 6.88 8.07 -12.99
N SER A 41 6.63 8.18 -11.69
CA SER A 41 5.51 8.93 -11.13
C SER A 41 5.79 9.27 -9.67
N ILE A 42 5.18 10.34 -9.17
CA ILE A 42 5.18 10.71 -7.76
C ILE A 42 3.77 10.53 -7.22
N THR A 43 3.64 9.76 -6.14
CA THR A 43 2.35 9.56 -5.47
C THR A 43 2.18 10.52 -4.29
N MET A 44 1.05 11.21 -4.26
CA MET A 44 0.58 11.92 -3.06
C MET A 44 -0.21 10.90 -2.24
N GLN A 45 0.50 10.07 -1.50
CA GLN A 45 -0.08 9.00 -0.70
C GLN A 45 0.32 9.09 0.77
N ASN A 46 -0.48 8.45 1.61
CA ASN A 46 -0.18 8.22 3.01
C ASN A 46 -0.70 6.82 3.40
N THR A 47 -0.67 6.49 4.68
CA THR A 47 -1.14 5.18 5.18
C THR A 47 -2.61 4.86 4.89
N LEU A 48 -3.36 5.81 4.32
CA LEU A 48 -4.77 5.63 3.97
C LEU A 48 -4.98 5.35 2.47
N GLY A 49 -3.92 5.41 1.66
CA GLY A 49 -3.95 5.19 0.22
C GLY A 49 -3.55 6.42 -0.59
N ILE A 50 -3.64 6.28 -1.91
CA ILE A 50 -3.16 7.28 -2.86
C ILE A 50 -4.25 8.33 -3.12
N GLN A 51 -3.90 9.61 -3.00
CA GLN A 51 -4.83 10.72 -3.21
C GLN A 51 -4.72 11.31 -4.62
N ARG A 52 -3.50 11.31 -5.18
CA ARG A 52 -3.19 11.84 -6.50
C ARG A 52 -1.85 11.28 -6.99
N PHE A 53 -1.66 11.30 -8.31
CA PHE A 53 -0.41 11.00 -8.98
C PHE A 53 0.08 12.22 -9.74
N TYR A 54 1.39 12.34 -9.88
CA TYR A 54 2.04 13.18 -10.86
C TYR A 54 2.94 12.30 -11.71
N ASP A 55 2.54 12.02 -12.95
CA ASP A 55 3.31 11.20 -13.88
C ASP A 55 4.45 12.06 -14.47
N ILE A 56 5.67 11.55 -14.40
CA ILE A 56 6.85 12.24 -14.92
C ILE A 56 6.80 12.18 -16.47
N PRO A 57 7.11 13.28 -17.18
CA PRO A 57 7.13 13.29 -18.64
C PRO A 57 7.99 12.17 -19.23
N ALA A 58 7.50 11.54 -20.31
CA ALA A 58 8.10 10.32 -20.87
C ALA A 58 9.55 10.52 -21.34
N ASP A 59 9.89 11.70 -21.85
CA ASP A 59 11.24 12.11 -22.23
C ASP A 59 12.19 12.16 -21.02
N ILE A 60 11.75 12.75 -19.91
CA ILE A 60 12.52 12.80 -18.66
C ILE A 60 12.72 11.41 -18.05
N VAL A 61 11.75 10.51 -18.19
CA VAL A 61 11.91 9.10 -17.77
C VAL A 61 12.93 8.39 -18.66
N SER A 62 12.87 8.58 -19.99
CA SER A 62 13.85 8.00 -20.92
C SER A 62 15.28 8.41 -20.57
N GLU A 63 15.50 9.71 -20.36
CA GLU A 63 16.83 10.26 -20.05
C GLU A 63 17.40 9.68 -18.74
N GLN A 64 16.56 9.47 -17.72
CA GLN A 64 16.96 8.77 -16.50
C GLN A 64 17.37 7.32 -16.77
N VAL A 65 16.62 6.59 -17.61
CA VAL A 65 16.93 5.18 -17.93
C VAL A 65 18.23 5.10 -18.73
N GLU A 66 18.40 5.94 -19.75
CA GLU A 66 19.62 5.96 -20.57
C GLU A 66 20.85 6.27 -19.72
N ALA A 67 20.78 7.30 -18.87
CA ALA A 67 21.88 7.68 -17.99
C ALA A 67 22.35 6.53 -17.08
N LEU A 68 21.41 5.77 -16.49
CA LEU A 68 21.75 4.68 -15.57
C LEU A 68 22.16 3.39 -16.30
N VAL A 69 21.47 3.03 -17.38
CA VAL A 69 21.78 1.78 -18.10
C VAL A 69 23.13 1.88 -18.82
N ASP A 70 23.48 3.05 -19.36
CA ASP A 70 24.73 3.23 -20.11
C ASP A 70 25.97 3.27 -19.19
N ASP A 71 25.87 3.90 -18.02
CA ASP A 71 26.97 4.06 -17.08
C ASP A 71 27.08 2.89 -16.09
N ILE A 72 26.00 2.60 -15.37
CA ILE A 72 26.01 1.69 -14.22
C ILE A 72 25.96 0.21 -14.66
N LYS A 73 25.33 -0.09 -15.80
CA LYS A 73 25.13 -1.45 -16.33
C LYS A 73 24.57 -2.43 -15.29
N PRO A 74 23.32 -2.24 -14.84
CA PRO A 74 22.71 -3.08 -13.82
C PRO A 74 22.64 -4.55 -14.25
N SER A 75 22.87 -5.47 -13.31
CA SER A 75 22.69 -6.92 -13.51
C SER A 75 21.23 -7.29 -13.65
N VAL A 76 20.34 -6.58 -12.94
CA VAL A 76 18.90 -6.78 -12.99
C VAL A 76 18.18 -5.43 -13.13
N VAL A 77 17.24 -5.35 -14.05
CA VAL A 77 16.29 -4.25 -14.15
C VAL A 77 14.93 -4.75 -13.66
N LYS A 78 14.37 -4.10 -12.64
CA LYS A 78 13.00 -4.31 -12.16
C LYS A 78 12.13 -3.18 -12.69
N VAL A 79 11.08 -3.51 -13.44
CA VAL A 79 10.04 -2.57 -13.87
C VAL A 79 8.80 -2.79 -13.02
N GLY A 80 8.37 -1.74 -12.33
CA GLY A 80 7.17 -1.74 -11.51
C GLY A 80 6.04 -0.92 -12.14
N MET A 81 5.53 0.07 -11.39
CA MET A 81 4.42 0.91 -11.83
C MET A 81 4.83 1.86 -12.97
N VAL A 82 4.21 1.69 -14.13
CA VAL A 82 4.26 2.62 -15.27
C VAL A 82 2.82 2.91 -15.70
N ARG A 83 2.43 4.19 -15.77
CA ARG A 83 1.04 4.60 -16.00
C ARG A 83 0.77 5.22 -17.37
N ASN A 84 1.81 5.37 -18.19
CA ASN A 84 1.74 6.06 -19.46
C ASN A 84 2.35 5.21 -20.57
N VAL A 85 1.61 5.04 -21.68
CA VAL A 85 2.02 4.18 -22.80
C VAL A 85 3.32 4.66 -23.43
N LYS A 86 3.44 5.97 -23.66
CA LYS A 86 4.65 6.58 -24.23
C LYS A 86 5.86 6.36 -23.34
N THR A 87 5.69 6.49 -22.02
CA THR A 87 6.76 6.18 -21.05
C THR A 87 7.18 4.71 -21.15
N LEU A 88 6.21 3.77 -21.17
CA LEU A 88 6.52 2.35 -21.31
C LEU A 88 7.25 2.04 -22.62
N GLU A 89 6.76 2.55 -23.74
CA GLU A 89 7.36 2.30 -25.06
C GLU A 89 8.79 2.82 -25.15
N ASN A 90 9.06 4.00 -24.58
CA ASN A 90 10.41 4.55 -24.51
C ASN A 90 11.34 3.66 -23.67
N VAL A 91 10.91 3.27 -22.47
CA VAL A 91 11.68 2.38 -21.58
C VAL A 91 11.96 1.06 -22.30
N VAL A 92 10.95 0.45 -22.93
CA VAL A 92 11.09 -0.79 -23.71
C VAL A 92 12.07 -0.60 -24.87
N SER A 93 12.03 0.52 -25.59
CA SER A 93 12.96 0.81 -26.69
C SER A 93 14.42 0.81 -26.21
N ILE A 94 14.69 1.43 -25.07
CA ILE A 94 16.04 1.48 -24.49
C ILE A 94 16.48 0.09 -24.01
N LEU A 95 15.63 -0.60 -23.25
CA LEU A 95 15.93 -1.93 -22.72
C LEU A 95 16.12 -2.98 -23.83
N ALA A 96 15.37 -2.90 -24.93
CA ALA A 96 15.54 -3.77 -26.09
C ALA A 96 16.90 -3.58 -26.79
N LYS A 97 17.41 -2.34 -26.82
CA LYS A 97 18.71 -2.00 -27.40
C LYS A 97 19.87 -2.42 -26.50
N ARG A 98 19.74 -2.22 -25.19
CA ARG A 98 20.82 -2.45 -24.22
C ARG A 98 20.86 -3.87 -23.66
N ARG A 99 19.72 -4.58 -23.66
CA ARG A 99 19.57 -5.97 -23.24
C ARG A 99 20.24 -6.25 -21.89
N PRO A 100 19.72 -5.71 -20.78
CA PRO A 100 20.22 -6.07 -19.46
C PRO A 100 20.14 -7.59 -19.26
N PRO A 101 21.03 -8.20 -18.45
CA PRO A 101 21.06 -9.65 -18.26
C PRO A 101 19.72 -10.22 -17.79
N GLN A 102 19.07 -9.51 -16.85
CA GLN A 102 17.78 -9.88 -16.29
C GLN A 102 16.83 -8.70 -16.30
N LEU A 103 15.60 -8.95 -16.74
CA LEU A 103 14.49 -7.99 -16.68
C LEU A 103 13.30 -8.61 -15.93
N ILE A 104 12.97 -8.05 -14.78
CA ILE A 104 11.81 -8.45 -13.98
C ILE A 104 10.69 -7.43 -14.19
N TYR A 105 9.47 -7.91 -14.41
CA TYR A 105 8.29 -7.06 -14.45
C TYR A 105 7.31 -7.43 -13.34
N ASP A 106 6.98 -6.44 -12.50
CA ASP A 106 6.00 -6.50 -11.41
C ASP A 106 4.90 -5.47 -11.70
N PRO A 107 3.92 -5.82 -12.56
CA PRO A 107 2.84 -4.93 -12.94
C PRO A 107 1.99 -4.54 -11.73
N VAL A 108 2.07 -3.26 -11.38
CA VAL A 108 1.16 -2.67 -10.40
C VAL A 108 -0.16 -2.32 -11.08
N VAL A 109 -1.01 -3.33 -11.30
CA VAL A 109 -2.35 -3.14 -11.88
C VAL A 109 -3.31 -2.54 -10.87
N THR A 110 -3.30 -3.05 -9.63
CA THR A 110 -4.19 -2.60 -8.55
C THR A 110 -3.43 -2.09 -7.33
N SER A 111 -3.96 -1.06 -6.66
CA SER A 111 -3.42 -0.57 -5.39
C SER A 111 -3.69 -1.57 -4.26
N SER A 112 -3.02 -1.41 -3.10
CA SER A 112 -3.35 -2.18 -1.88
C SER A 112 -4.78 -1.96 -1.37
N GLN A 113 -5.46 -0.91 -1.89
CA GLN A 113 -6.86 -0.59 -1.60
C GLN A 113 -7.81 -0.94 -2.75
N GLY A 114 -7.30 -1.55 -3.85
CA GLY A 114 -8.10 -2.00 -4.99
C GLY A 114 -8.33 -0.96 -6.09
N ASP A 115 -7.69 0.21 -6.03
CA ASP A 115 -7.79 1.20 -7.11
C ASP A 115 -7.08 0.69 -8.37
N LEU A 116 -7.71 0.83 -9.54
CA LEU A 116 -7.07 0.51 -10.81
C LEU A 116 -5.97 1.54 -11.11
N LEU A 117 -4.72 1.07 -11.19
CA LEU A 117 -3.53 1.89 -11.41
C LEU A 117 -2.97 1.79 -12.82
N MET A 118 -3.21 0.67 -13.51
CA MET A 118 -2.84 0.49 -14.91
C MET A 118 -4.02 0.87 -15.82
N PRO A 119 -3.87 1.89 -16.68
CA PRO A 119 -4.90 2.20 -17.68
C PRO A 119 -5.05 1.08 -18.73
N PRO A 120 -6.27 0.80 -19.24
CA PRO A 120 -6.50 -0.26 -20.23
C PRO A 120 -5.65 -0.15 -21.50
N GLU A 121 -5.34 1.07 -21.94
CA GLU A 121 -4.49 1.34 -23.10
C GLU A 121 -3.04 0.82 -22.94
N MET A 122 -2.59 0.55 -21.71
CA MET A 122 -1.27 -0.02 -21.45
C MET A 122 -1.18 -1.50 -21.83
N ILE A 123 -2.30 -2.23 -21.79
CA ILE A 123 -2.33 -3.70 -21.85
C ILE A 123 -1.65 -4.21 -23.11
N ASP A 124 -1.95 -3.61 -24.26
CA ASP A 124 -1.40 -4.06 -25.54
C ASP A 124 0.12 -3.84 -25.61
N SER A 125 0.60 -2.67 -25.18
CA SER A 125 2.04 -2.38 -25.14
C SER A 125 2.79 -3.26 -24.14
N VAL A 126 2.18 -3.59 -23.00
CA VAL A 126 2.75 -4.55 -22.05
C VAL A 126 2.89 -5.91 -22.72
N LYS A 127 1.81 -6.44 -23.30
CA LYS A 127 1.79 -7.79 -23.90
C LYS A 127 2.73 -7.94 -25.08
N THR A 128 2.74 -6.96 -25.98
CA THR A 128 3.40 -7.08 -27.28
C THR A 128 4.83 -6.54 -27.28
N LYS A 129 5.19 -5.66 -26.33
CA LYS A 129 6.50 -4.99 -26.31
C LYS A 129 7.32 -5.26 -25.05
N LEU A 130 6.71 -5.27 -23.87
CA LEU A 130 7.44 -5.48 -22.60
C LEU A 130 7.64 -6.95 -22.26
N LEU A 131 6.56 -7.75 -22.21
CA LEU A 131 6.63 -9.17 -21.83
C LEU A 131 7.65 -9.98 -22.66
N PRO A 132 7.82 -9.76 -23.97
CA PRO A 132 8.84 -10.46 -24.76
C PRO A 132 10.29 -10.23 -24.31
N LEU A 133 10.56 -9.17 -23.53
CA LEU A 133 11.89 -8.87 -23.00
C LEU A 133 12.08 -9.42 -21.58
N CYS A 134 11.00 -9.80 -20.90
CA CYS A 134 11.03 -10.14 -19.49
C CYS A 134 11.65 -11.52 -19.26
N SER A 135 12.58 -11.56 -18.32
CA SER A 135 13.12 -12.79 -17.76
C SER A 135 12.14 -13.41 -16.77
N LEU A 136 11.53 -12.58 -15.92
CA LEU A 136 10.54 -13.02 -14.95
C LEU A 136 9.42 -12.00 -14.89
N VAL A 137 8.18 -12.47 -14.90
CA VAL A 137 6.99 -11.66 -14.66
C VAL A 137 6.34 -12.11 -13.37
N ILE A 138 6.14 -11.20 -12.42
CA ILE A 138 5.57 -11.50 -11.11
C ILE A 138 4.21 -10.82 -11.01
N LEU A 139 3.14 -11.62 -10.94
CA LEU A 139 1.76 -11.14 -11.03
C LEU A 139 0.94 -11.69 -9.87
N LYS A 140 0.05 -10.87 -9.29
CA LYS A 140 -1.07 -11.42 -8.52
C LYS A 140 -2.10 -12.02 -9.46
N GLN A 141 -2.86 -12.99 -9.00
CA GLN A 141 -3.94 -13.62 -9.76
C GLN A 141 -4.93 -12.60 -10.34
N ASN A 142 -5.36 -11.60 -9.56
CA ASN A 142 -6.26 -10.54 -10.05
C ASN A 142 -5.61 -9.65 -11.12
N ASP A 143 -4.32 -9.37 -11.00
CA ASP A 143 -3.57 -8.57 -11.97
C ASP A 143 -3.39 -9.37 -13.28
N ALA A 144 -3.19 -10.69 -13.19
CA ALA A 144 -3.16 -11.59 -14.33
C ALA A 144 -4.53 -11.72 -15.01
N VAL A 145 -5.64 -11.78 -14.24
CA VAL A 145 -7.01 -11.75 -14.78
C VAL A 145 -7.24 -10.48 -15.60
N TYR A 146 -6.83 -9.33 -15.06
CA TYR A 146 -6.94 -8.05 -15.75
C TYR A 146 -6.11 -8.02 -17.03
N LEU A 147 -4.84 -8.43 -16.95
CA LEU A 147 -3.94 -8.44 -18.10
C LEU A 147 -4.43 -9.40 -19.18
N LEU A 148 -4.84 -10.62 -18.83
CA LEU A 148 -5.30 -11.64 -19.79
C LEU A 148 -6.74 -11.42 -20.28
N ASN A 149 -7.52 -10.58 -19.60
CA ASN A 149 -8.97 -10.47 -19.78
C ASN A 149 -9.62 -11.86 -19.75
N SER A 150 -9.24 -12.69 -18.77
CA SER A 150 -9.70 -14.08 -18.61
C SER A 150 -9.75 -14.43 -17.13
N PRO A 151 -10.81 -15.09 -16.64
CA PRO A 151 -10.88 -15.51 -15.24
C PRO A 151 -9.83 -16.60 -14.95
N LEU A 152 -9.26 -16.54 -13.74
CA LEU A 152 -8.39 -17.58 -13.19
C LEU A 152 -9.06 -18.04 -11.88
N LYS A 153 -9.87 -19.10 -11.93
CA LYS A 153 -10.63 -19.58 -10.74
C LYS A 153 -10.26 -21.00 -10.34
N THR A 154 -9.91 -21.82 -11.31
CA THR A 154 -9.50 -23.21 -11.12
C THR A 154 -8.01 -23.36 -11.34
N HIS A 155 -7.45 -24.49 -10.89
CA HIS A 155 -6.06 -24.85 -11.19
C HIS A 155 -5.80 -24.89 -12.70
N ASP A 156 -6.72 -25.44 -13.49
CA ASP A 156 -6.61 -25.47 -14.95
C ASP A 156 -6.62 -24.07 -15.56
N ASP A 157 -7.44 -23.16 -15.05
CA ASP A 157 -7.43 -21.77 -15.49
C ASP A 157 -6.07 -21.12 -15.21
N ILE A 158 -5.51 -21.34 -14.01
CA ILE A 158 -4.20 -20.83 -13.59
C ILE A 158 -3.10 -21.33 -14.54
N VAL A 159 -3.03 -22.65 -14.78
CA VAL A 159 -2.05 -23.25 -15.70
C VAL A 159 -2.22 -22.68 -17.12
N ASN A 160 -3.46 -22.57 -17.62
CA ASN A 160 -3.74 -21.98 -18.94
C ASN A 160 -3.37 -20.50 -19.01
N GLY A 161 -3.59 -19.74 -17.93
CA GLY A 161 -3.23 -18.33 -17.81
C GLY A 161 -1.71 -18.13 -17.87
N MET A 162 -0.96 -18.91 -17.10
CA MET A 162 0.51 -18.90 -17.14
C MET A 162 1.04 -19.28 -18.54
N ARG A 163 0.40 -20.25 -19.21
CA ARG A 163 0.75 -20.62 -20.60
C ARG A 163 0.58 -19.45 -21.55
N LYS A 164 -0.53 -18.71 -21.44
CA LYS A 164 -0.78 -17.51 -22.25
C LYS A 164 0.30 -16.44 -22.01
N LEU A 165 0.69 -16.23 -20.75
CA LEU A 165 1.73 -15.25 -20.39
C LEU A 165 3.11 -15.65 -20.93
N LEU A 166 3.50 -16.93 -20.82
CA LEU A 166 4.74 -17.44 -21.42
C LEU A 166 4.73 -17.30 -22.95
N ASN A 167 3.60 -17.59 -23.59
CA ASN A 167 3.44 -17.42 -25.04
C ASN A 167 3.49 -15.95 -25.49
N MET A 168 3.39 -14.98 -24.58
CA MET A 168 3.66 -13.55 -24.87
C MET A 168 5.17 -13.23 -24.84
N GLY A 169 6.03 -14.20 -24.56
CA GLY A 169 7.48 -14.12 -24.77
C GLY A 169 8.34 -13.95 -23.52
N CYS A 170 7.74 -13.93 -22.32
CA CYS A 170 8.52 -13.91 -21.08
C CYS A 170 9.13 -15.30 -20.78
N ARG A 171 10.32 -15.34 -20.18
CA ARG A 171 11.01 -16.63 -19.90
C ARG A 171 10.38 -17.41 -18.75
N ALA A 172 9.91 -16.70 -17.72
CA ALA A 172 9.24 -17.27 -16.56
C ALA A 172 8.14 -16.35 -16.03
N VAL A 173 7.16 -16.96 -15.35
CA VAL A 173 6.05 -16.30 -14.66
C VAL A 173 5.96 -16.83 -13.24
N LEU A 174 5.92 -15.93 -12.26
CA LEU A 174 5.52 -16.23 -10.90
C LEU A 174 4.12 -15.63 -10.67
N LEU A 175 3.14 -16.50 -10.44
CA LEU A 175 1.76 -16.12 -10.17
C LEU A 175 1.49 -16.27 -8.66
N HIS A 176 1.25 -15.14 -8.00
CA HIS A 176 0.81 -15.12 -6.60
C HIS A 176 -0.69 -15.34 -6.55
N SER A 177 -1.12 -16.49 -6.06
CA SER A 177 -2.54 -16.87 -6.00
C SER A 177 -3.25 -16.15 -4.85
N GLY A 178 -2.54 -15.92 -3.74
CA GLY A 178 -3.14 -15.50 -2.47
C GLY A 178 -3.83 -16.64 -1.71
N ASP A 179 -3.72 -17.87 -2.24
CA ASP A 179 -4.16 -19.13 -1.63
C ASP A 179 -2.94 -19.91 -1.08
N ASP A 180 -3.09 -21.22 -0.81
CA ASP A 180 -2.14 -22.04 -0.03
C ASP A 180 -0.71 -22.08 -0.63
N HIS A 181 -0.58 -21.79 -1.92
CA HIS A 181 0.69 -21.74 -2.63
C HIS A 181 0.62 -20.84 -3.86
N ASP A 182 1.76 -20.24 -4.20
CA ASP A 182 1.96 -19.53 -5.45
C ASP A 182 2.39 -20.54 -6.54
N PHE A 183 2.46 -20.10 -7.80
CA PHE A 183 2.87 -20.96 -8.91
C PHE A 183 3.99 -20.32 -9.71
N ILE A 184 5.03 -21.09 -10.03
CA ILE A 184 6.04 -20.68 -10.99
C ILE A 184 5.89 -21.50 -12.27
N ALA A 185 5.98 -20.83 -13.42
CA ALA A 185 6.00 -21.46 -14.73
C ALA A 185 7.15 -20.94 -15.59
N TRP A 186 7.76 -21.81 -16.37
CA TRP A 186 8.82 -21.45 -17.33
C TRP A 186 8.80 -22.39 -18.54
N GLN A 187 9.51 -21.99 -19.60
CA GLN A 187 9.74 -22.86 -20.76
C GLN A 187 11.15 -23.45 -20.71
N GLN A 188 11.26 -24.75 -20.94
CA GLN A 188 12.52 -25.47 -21.09
C GLN A 188 12.35 -26.56 -22.15
N ASP A 189 13.28 -26.64 -23.10
CA ASP A 189 13.27 -27.62 -24.20
C ASP A 189 11.98 -27.66 -25.05
N GLY A 190 11.24 -26.54 -25.10
CA GLY A 190 9.97 -26.42 -25.82
C GLY A 190 8.74 -26.81 -25.01
N ASP A 191 8.93 -27.37 -23.82
CA ASP A 191 7.86 -27.73 -22.90
C ASP A 191 7.66 -26.67 -21.81
N MET A 192 6.42 -26.56 -21.36
CA MET A 192 6.05 -25.70 -20.24
C MET A 192 6.10 -26.51 -18.94
N HIS A 193 6.88 -26.02 -17.99
CA HIS A 193 6.92 -26.53 -16.63
C HIS A 193 6.11 -25.61 -15.71
N VAL A 194 5.40 -26.20 -14.75
CA VAL A 194 4.67 -25.50 -13.69
C VAL A 194 4.91 -26.22 -12.38
N GLU A 195 5.30 -25.48 -11.36
CA GLU A 195 5.53 -26.02 -10.02
C GLU A 195 4.87 -25.12 -8.96
N PRO A 196 4.40 -25.69 -7.83
CA PRO A 196 4.09 -24.90 -6.65
C PRO A 196 5.31 -24.13 -6.16
N SER A 197 5.10 -22.90 -5.70
CA SER A 197 6.11 -22.02 -5.15
C SER A 197 5.76 -21.65 -3.71
N PRO A 198 6.76 -21.41 -2.83
CA PRO A 198 6.53 -20.76 -1.55
C PRO A 198 5.71 -19.48 -1.72
N THR A 199 4.76 -19.24 -0.81
CA THR A 199 3.85 -18.09 -0.82
C THR A 199 3.97 -17.28 0.47
N LEU A 200 3.63 -16.00 0.39
CA LEU A 200 3.40 -15.12 1.52
C LEU A 200 1.94 -15.22 1.97
N TRP A 201 1.59 -16.34 2.58
CA TRP A 201 0.22 -16.57 3.06
C TRP A 201 -0.19 -15.46 4.06
N GLN A 202 -1.39 -14.92 3.87
CA GLN A 202 -2.14 -14.04 4.80
C GLN A 202 -1.84 -12.54 4.94
N THR A 203 -0.98 -11.89 4.14
CA THR A 203 -0.77 -10.44 4.34
C THR A 203 -0.83 -9.57 3.08
N ASN A 204 -1.94 -8.83 2.95
CA ASN A 204 -2.04 -7.68 2.03
C ASN A 204 -1.37 -6.42 2.61
N ALA A 205 -0.22 -6.59 3.29
CA ALA A 205 0.50 -5.48 3.87
C ALA A 205 1.02 -4.55 2.77
N HIS A 206 0.91 -3.24 3.01
CA HIS A 206 1.34 -2.23 2.05
C HIS A 206 2.81 -2.45 1.65
N GLY A 207 3.04 -2.60 0.34
CA GLY A 207 4.39 -2.76 -0.24
C GLY A 207 4.99 -4.16 -0.21
N LEU A 208 4.36 -5.13 0.45
CA LEU A 208 4.93 -6.47 0.62
C LEU A 208 5.27 -7.16 -0.71
N GLY A 209 4.37 -7.13 -1.69
CA GLY A 209 4.61 -7.72 -3.01
C GLY A 209 5.79 -7.08 -3.73
N SER A 210 5.92 -5.76 -3.67
CA SER A 210 7.05 -5.08 -4.32
C SER A 210 8.38 -5.32 -3.59
N ASN A 211 8.33 -5.46 -2.26
CA ASN A 211 9.48 -5.86 -1.46
C ASN A 211 9.94 -7.28 -1.82
N LEU A 212 9.01 -8.22 -1.97
CA LEU A 212 9.31 -9.57 -2.45
C LEU A 212 9.97 -9.53 -3.83
N THR A 213 9.39 -8.80 -4.79
CA THR A 213 9.99 -8.64 -6.11
C THR A 213 11.41 -8.07 -6.05
N SER A 214 11.67 -7.11 -5.16
CA SER A 214 13.00 -6.52 -4.98
C SER A 214 14.00 -7.50 -4.37
N ALA A 215 13.57 -8.36 -3.45
CA ALA A 215 14.39 -9.42 -2.91
C ALA A 215 14.69 -10.50 -3.98
N ILE A 216 13.68 -10.87 -4.77
CA ILE A 216 13.85 -11.79 -5.91
C ILE A 216 14.82 -11.19 -6.94
N ALA A 217 14.71 -9.90 -7.25
CA ALA A 217 15.63 -9.21 -8.15
C ALA A 217 17.08 -9.29 -7.65
N TYR A 218 17.30 -9.15 -6.34
CA TYR A 218 18.62 -9.31 -5.76
C TYR A 218 19.14 -10.73 -5.94
N PHE A 219 18.40 -11.74 -5.50
CA PHE A 219 18.89 -13.11 -5.58
C PHE A 219 19.02 -13.61 -7.02
N LEU A 220 18.17 -13.17 -7.94
CA LEU A 220 18.29 -13.51 -9.36
C LEU A 220 19.60 -12.96 -9.96
N GLY A 221 20.03 -11.78 -9.54
CA GLY A 221 21.34 -11.23 -9.93
C GLY A 221 22.54 -11.98 -9.34
N GLU A 222 22.35 -12.80 -8.30
CA GLU A 222 23.40 -13.66 -7.73
C GLU A 222 23.41 -15.07 -8.32
N THR A 223 22.23 -15.67 -8.55
CA THR A 223 22.09 -17.11 -8.84
C THR A 223 21.87 -17.41 -10.32
N ASP A 224 21.24 -16.48 -11.06
CA ASP A 224 20.67 -16.73 -12.40
C ASP A 224 19.67 -17.92 -12.45
N ASP A 225 19.12 -18.31 -11.30
CA ASP A 225 18.12 -19.37 -11.15
C ASP A 225 16.83 -18.80 -10.53
N PHE A 226 15.72 -18.90 -11.28
CA PHE A 226 14.43 -18.36 -10.85
C PHE A 226 13.91 -19.00 -9.56
N ARG A 227 14.00 -20.33 -9.44
CA ARG A 227 13.46 -21.07 -8.28
C ARG A 227 14.24 -20.74 -7.02
N GLU A 228 15.57 -20.72 -7.12
CA GLU A 228 16.42 -20.32 -6.00
C GLU A 228 16.16 -18.86 -5.60
N ALA A 229 16.06 -17.94 -6.56
CA ALA A 229 15.80 -16.53 -6.30
C ALA A 229 14.45 -16.29 -5.62
N ILE A 230 13.41 -17.00 -6.06
CA ILE A 230 12.05 -16.94 -5.49
C ILE A 230 12.02 -17.53 -4.08
N SER A 231 12.69 -18.66 -3.86
CA SER A 231 12.79 -19.28 -2.54
C SER A 231 13.50 -18.36 -1.53
N ARG A 232 14.68 -17.83 -1.90
CA ARG A 232 15.45 -16.89 -1.05
C ARG A 232 14.70 -15.58 -0.82
N GLY A 233 14.01 -15.07 -1.84
CA GLY A 233 13.16 -13.87 -1.74
C GLY A 233 12.03 -14.03 -0.73
N ASN A 234 11.30 -15.15 -0.80
CA ASN A 234 10.26 -15.48 0.17
C ASN A 234 10.82 -15.63 1.59
N ALA A 235 11.95 -16.32 1.77
CA ALA A 235 12.59 -16.49 3.07
C ALA A 235 12.96 -15.14 3.71
N TYR A 236 13.49 -14.20 2.93
CA TYR A 236 13.82 -12.85 3.40
C TYR A 236 12.57 -12.10 3.89
N ILE A 237 11.49 -12.13 3.11
CA ILE A 237 10.26 -11.41 3.49
C ILE A 237 9.59 -12.05 4.72
N HIS A 238 9.56 -13.38 4.82
CA HIS A 238 9.07 -14.06 6.01
C HIS A 238 9.85 -13.67 7.27
N GLN A 239 11.18 -13.57 7.17
CA GLN A 239 12.01 -13.09 8.28
C GLN A 239 11.64 -11.65 8.67
N GLN A 240 11.55 -10.74 7.68
CA GLN A 240 11.18 -9.34 7.92
C GLN A 240 9.79 -9.22 8.57
N MET A 241 8.82 -10.03 8.14
CA MET A 241 7.48 -10.05 8.72
C MET A 241 7.47 -10.53 10.17
N SER A 242 8.27 -11.56 10.49
CA SER A 242 8.43 -12.04 11.87
C SER A 242 9.01 -10.95 12.78
N GLU A 243 9.93 -10.13 12.26
CA GLU A 243 10.53 -9.00 13.00
C GLU A 243 9.55 -7.81 13.14
N MET A 244 8.64 -7.62 12.17
CA MET A 244 7.64 -6.54 12.18
C MET A 244 6.38 -6.86 13.01
N GLY A 245 6.16 -8.13 13.39
CA GLY A 245 4.93 -8.66 14.01
C GLY A 245 4.49 -8.05 15.35
N GLU A 246 5.24 -7.11 15.92
CA GLU A 246 4.92 -6.46 17.21
C GLU A 246 4.46 -4.99 17.10
N LEU A 247 4.49 -4.36 15.92
CA LEU A 247 4.14 -2.95 15.75
C LEU A 247 2.71 -2.76 15.21
N LYS A 248 1.73 -2.59 16.11
CA LYS A 248 0.36 -2.14 15.78
C LYS A 248 0.43 -0.80 15.03
N GLY A 249 0.02 -0.76 13.77
CA GLY A 249 0.29 0.37 12.86
C GLY A 249 -0.14 1.77 13.37
N ARG A 250 0.59 2.79 12.88
CA ARG A 250 0.47 4.23 13.21
C ARG A 250 -0.96 4.78 13.27
N GLY A 251 -1.87 4.29 12.42
CA GLY A 251 -3.28 4.73 12.42
C GLY A 251 -4.02 4.37 13.71
N SER A 252 -3.77 3.16 14.24
CA SER A 252 -4.33 2.71 15.51
C SER A 252 -3.70 3.43 16.70
N GLU A 253 -2.40 3.67 16.66
CA GLU A 253 -1.69 4.48 17.66
C GLU A 253 -2.25 5.92 17.70
N LEU A 254 -2.45 6.53 16.53
CA LEU A 254 -3.02 7.87 16.42
C LEU A 254 -4.47 7.92 16.92
N LEU A 255 -5.30 6.92 16.59
CA LEU A 255 -6.66 6.84 17.12
C LEU A 255 -6.65 6.71 18.65
N ASN A 256 -5.79 5.87 19.21
CA ASN A 256 -5.67 5.71 20.66
C ASN A 256 -5.21 7.01 21.32
N ALA A 257 -4.21 7.68 20.74
CA ALA A 257 -3.73 8.98 21.20
C ALA A 257 -4.83 10.04 21.11
N PHE A 258 -5.63 10.04 20.04
CA PHE A 258 -6.78 10.92 19.87
C PHE A 258 -7.86 10.67 20.92
N MET A 259 -8.28 9.42 21.14
CA MET A 259 -9.29 9.10 22.15
C MET A 259 -8.81 9.48 23.56
N LYS A 260 -7.52 9.30 23.87
CA LYS A 260 -6.90 9.76 25.12
C LYS A 260 -6.88 11.29 25.25
N ALA A 261 -6.58 12.00 24.16
CA ALA A 261 -6.62 13.45 24.14
C ALA A 261 -8.04 13.98 24.39
N VAL A 262 -9.03 13.38 23.72
CA VAL A 262 -10.45 13.71 23.87
C VAL A 262 -10.90 13.47 25.31
N SER A 263 -10.60 12.32 25.92
CA SER A 263 -10.97 12.05 27.32
C SER A 263 -10.32 13.03 28.32
N THR A 264 -9.22 13.67 27.95
CA THR A 264 -8.53 14.66 28.81
C THR A 264 -9.09 16.07 28.62
N HIS A 265 -9.40 16.48 27.38
CA HIS A 265 -9.69 17.87 27.05
C HIS A 265 -11.13 18.17 26.64
N TYR A 266 -12.02 17.18 26.57
CA TYR A 266 -13.40 17.33 26.09
C TYR A 266 -14.19 18.47 26.76
N ALA A 267 -13.93 18.75 28.04
CA ALA A 267 -14.60 19.80 28.81
C ALA A 267 -14.11 21.22 28.49
N THR A 268 -12.93 21.36 27.89
CA THR A 268 -12.28 22.66 27.62
C THR A 268 -12.19 22.97 26.13
N ASN A 269 -12.22 21.95 25.26
CA ASN A 269 -12.14 22.15 23.83
C ASN A 269 -12.97 21.12 23.05
N ASN A 270 -13.73 21.60 22.07
CA ASN A 270 -14.58 20.77 21.21
C ASN A 270 -14.27 20.92 19.70
N ASP A 271 -13.22 21.68 19.36
CA ASP A 271 -12.75 21.88 17.99
C ASP A 271 -11.80 20.74 17.60
N VAL A 272 -12.07 20.12 16.45
CA VAL A 272 -11.23 19.07 15.87
C VAL A 272 -9.81 19.58 15.58
N ARG A 273 -9.65 20.86 15.23
CA ARG A 273 -8.32 21.44 14.94
C ARG A 273 -7.39 21.39 16.15
N PHE A 274 -7.91 21.73 17.33
CA PHE A 274 -7.14 21.67 18.59
C PHE A 274 -6.53 20.27 18.81
N TYR A 275 -7.32 19.22 18.67
CA TYR A 275 -6.84 17.85 18.85
C TYR A 275 -5.88 17.42 17.74
N ALA A 276 -6.14 17.85 16.50
CA ALA A 276 -5.26 17.54 15.38
C ALA A 276 -3.88 18.18 15.56
N ASP A 277 -3.83 19.45 15.96
CA ASP A 277 -2.61 20.20 16.25
C ASP A 277 -1.85 19.56 17.42
N MET A 278 -2.54 19.17 18.50
CA MET A 278 -1.93 18.49 19.64
C MET A 278 -1.28 17.14 19.27
N LEU A 279 -1.81 16.47 18.25
CA LEU A 279 -1.31 15.20 17.74
C LEU A 279 -0.32 15.37 16.57
N ASN A 280 0.03 16.60 16.22
CA ASN A 280 0.90 16.96 15.09
C ASN A 280 0.41 16.36 13.75
N VAL A 281 -0.90 16.41 13.51
CA VAL A 281 -1.52 15.95 12.27
C VAL A 281 -2.51 16.98 11.73
N SER A 282 -2.78 16.94 10.42
CA SER A 282 -3.83 17.79 9.86
C SER A 282 -5.22 17.30 10.29
N PRO A 283 -6.22 18.20 10.46
CA PRO A 283 -7.61 17.81 10.71
C PRO A 283 -8.18 16.87 9.63
N ARG A 284 -7.72 17.04 8.38
CA ARG A 284 -8.07 16.16 7.26
C ARG A 284 -7.59 14.73 7.50
N TYR A 285 -6.31 14.55 7.86
CA TYR A 285 -5.73 13.22 8.10
C TYR A 285 -6.39 12.54 9.30
N LEU A 286 -6.57 13.27 10.41
CA LEU A 286 -7.29 12.75 11.59
C LEU A 286 -8.71 12.28 11.22
N GLY A 287 -9.43 13.07 10.42
CA GLY A 287 -10.76 12.69 9.93
C GLY A 287 -10.79 11.44 9.06
N GLN A 288 -9.76 11.23 8.24
CA GLN A 288 -9.66 10.01 7.44
C GLN A 288 -9.36 8.78 8.32
N VAL A 289 -8.48 8.92 9.32
CA VAL A 289 -8.12 7.83 10.25
C VAL A 289 -9.34 7.38 11.08
N THR A 290 -10.07 8.32 11.68
CA THR A 290 -11.26 7.97 12.48
C THR A 290 -12.36 7.35 11.61
N LYS A 291 -12.59 7.89 10.39
CA LYS A 291 -13.59 7.34 9.47
C LYS A 291 -13.24 5.93 9.01
N ARG A 292 -11.96 5.63 8.81
CA ARG A 292 -11.51 4.31 8.37
C ARG A 292 -11.62 3.27 9.48
N ILE A 293 -11.15 3.59 10.70
CA ILE A 293 -11.03 2.60 11.77
C ILE A 293 -12.35 2.40 12.52
N VAL A 294 -13.06 3.49 12.85
CA VAL A 294 -14.27 3.45 13.69
C VAL A 294 -15.53 3.96 12.97
N GLN A 295 -15.45 4.24 11.67
CA GLN A 295 -16.58 4.70 10.84
C GLN A 295 -17.27 5.98 11.34
N LYS A 296 -16.55 6.82 12.09
CA LYS A 296 -17.06 8.08 12.65
C LYS A 296 -16.13 9.25 12.36
N THR A 297 -16.69 10.46 12.32
CA THR A 297 -15.89 11.69 12.22
C THR A 297 -15.23 12.00 13.59
N PRO A 298 -14.11 12.75 13.62
CA PRO A 298 -13.50 13.15 14.89
C PRO A 298 -14.48 13.97 15.75
N LYS A 299 -15.31 14.80 15.11
CA LYS A 299 -16.32 15.60 15.81
C LYS A 299 -17.37 14.70 16.48
N THR A 300 -17.83 13.66 15.80
CA THR A 300 -18.76 12.68 16.37
C THR A 300 -18.16 12.02 17.61
N LEU A 301 -16.88 11.63 17.59
CA LEU A 301 -16.21 11.00 18.73
C LEU A 301 -16.07 11.97 19.93
N ILE A 302 -15.75 13.24 19.67
CA ILE A 302 -15.72 14.29 20.71
C ILE A 302 -17.12 14.47 21.31
N ASP A 303 -18.14 14.60 20.47
CA ASP A 303 -19.53 14.79 20.92
C ASP A 303 -20.03 13.58 21.72
N GLU A 304 -19.67 12.36 21.33
CA GLU A 304 -19.98 11.13 22.08
C GLU A 304 -19.31 11.11 23.46
N GLN A 305 -18.05 11.55 23.58
CA GLN A 305 -17.38 11.66 24.87
C GLN A 305 -18.07 12.68 25.77
N VAL A 306 -18.36 13.88 25.25
CA VAL A 306 -19.05 14.93 26.02
C VAL A 306 -20.44 14.44 26.46
N PHE A 307 -21.17 13.74 25.59
CA PHE A 307 -22.47 13.19 25.91
C PHE A 307 -22.40 12.07 26.96
N HIS A 308 -21.40 11.19 26.87
CA HIS A 308 -21.15 10.17 27.88
C HIS A 308 -20.90 10.80 29.26
N GLU A 309 -20.01 11.78 29.33
CA GLU A 309 -19.73 12.49 30.58
C GLU A 309 -20.96 13.24 31.10
N SER A 310 -21.74 13.84 30.19
CA SER A 310 -22.99 14.53 30.55
C SER A 310 -23.93 13.60 31.31
N LYS A 311 -24.11 12.37 30.83
CA LYS A 311 -24.94 11.36 31.52
C LYS A 311 -24.32 10.99 32.85
N PHE A 312 -23.01 10.71 32.88
CA PHE A 312 -22.30 10.36 34.10
C PHE A 312 -22.48 11.42 35.20
N LEU A 313 -22.30 12.71 34.89
CA LEU A 313 -22.50 13.80 35.84
C LEU A 313 -23.97 13.97 36.24
N LEU A 314 -24.91 13.72 35.32
CA LEU A 314 -26.34 13.77 35.62
C LEU A 314 -26.75 12.66 36.62
N ASP A 315 -26.11 11.50 36.51
CA ASP A 315 -26.42 10.28 37.27
C ASP A 315 -25.68 10.23 38.63
N THR A 316 -24.47 10.80 38.71
CA THR A 316 -23.60 10.65 39.90
C THR A 316 -23.50 11.90 40.77
N THR A 317 -24.01 13.05 40.32
CA THR A 317 -23.87 14.32 41.05
C THR A 317 -25.20 15.02 41.26
N SER A 318 -25.27 15.82 42.33
CA SER A 318 -26.39 16.71 42.64
C SER A 318 -26.32 18.06 41.91
N LYS A 319 -25.31 18.28 41.05
CA LYS A 319 -25.14 19.54 40.30
C LYS A 319 -26.35 19.83 39.43
N THR A 320 -26.76 21.09 39.37
CA THR A 320 -27.82 21.57 38.47
C THR A 320 -27.42 21.38 37.01
N VAL A 321 -28.41 21.36 36.10
CA VAL A 321 -28.16 21.27 34.65
C VAL A 321 -27.28 22.42 34.16
N GLN A 322 -27.40 23.60 34.77
CA GLN A 322 -26.57 24.76 34.47
C GLN A 322 -25.11 24.55 34.88
N GLU A 323 -24.86 24.05 36.09
CA GLU A 323 -23.50 23.78 36.58
C GLU A 323 -22.81 22.69 35.75
N ILE A 324 -23.55 21.66 35.33
CA ILE A 324 -23.03 20.62 34.43
C ILE A 324 -22.71 21.21 33.06
N ALA A 325 -23.58 22.07 32.51
CA ALA A 325 -23.33 22.73 31.24
C ALA A 325 -22.00 23.52 31.27
N TYR A 326 -21.78 24.34 32.30
CA TYR A 326 -20.53 25.11 32.43
C TYR A 326 -19.31 24.22 32.69
N ALA A 327 -19.45 23.16 33.50
CA ALA A 327 -18.35 22.21 33.75
C ALA A 327 -17.90 21.47 32.48
N LEU A 328 -18.79 21.31 31.50
CA LEU A 328 -18.52 20.68 30.21
C LEU A 328 -18.15 21.70 29.11
N GLY A 329 -17.87 22.96 29.47
CA GLY A 329 -17.41 23.98 28.53
C GLY A 329 -18.51 24.61 27.67
N PHE A 330 -19.79 24.46 28.02
CA PHE A 330 -20.88 25.15 27.33
C PHE A 330 -21.08 26.56 27.90
N ASN A 331 -21.19 27.56 27.00
CA ASN A 331 -21.42 28.96 27.39
C ASN A 331 -22.84 29.23 27.93
N SER A 332 -23.77 28.26 27.82
CA SER A 332 -25.11 28.38 28.41
C SER A 332 -25.81 27.02 28.56
N GLN A 333 -26.72 26.94 29.54
CA GLN A 333 -27.61 25.78 29.72
C GLN A 333 -28.46 25.47 28.47
N SER A 334 -28.89 26.51 27.74
CA SER A 334 -29.72 26.34 26.54
C SER A 334 -28.96 25.62 25.42
N HIS A 335 -27.68 25.98 25.21
CA HIS A 335 -26.84 25.30 24.24
C HIS A 335 -26.60 23.84 24.62
N PHE A 336 -26.28 23.58 25.89
CA PHE A 336 -26.12 22.23 26.42
C PHE A 336 -27.39 21.38 26.25
N THR A 337 -28.57 21.94 26.56
CA THR A 337 -29.85 21.24 26.42
C THR A 337 -30.13 20.84 24.96
N LYS A 338 -29.82 21.72 23.99
CA LYS A 338 -29.96 21.41 22.56
C LYS A 338 -29.00 20.30 22.13
N PHE A 339 -27.74 20.38 22.56
CA PHE A 339 -26.73 19.35 22.30
C PHE A 339 -27.17 18.00 22.87
N PHE A 340 -27.54 17.94 24.15
CA PHE A 340 -27.94 16.71 24.82
C PHE A 340 -29.18 16.08 24.17
N LYS A 341 -30.17 16.90 23.79
CA LYS A 341 -31.36 16.42 23.07
C LYS A 341 -31.01 15.86 21.69
N LYS A 342 -30.08 16.48 20.96
CA LYS A 342 -29.60 15.97 19.66
C LYS A 342 -28.93 14.60 19.80
N MET A 343 -28.19 14.39 20.88
CA MET A 343 -27.45 13.14 21.12
C MET A 343 -28.32 12.02 21.72
N GLY A 344 -29.24 12.35 22.63
CA GLY A 344 -29.98 11.38 23.46
C GLY A 344 -31.50 11.41 23.32
N ASN A 345 -32.05 12.14 22.36
CA ASN A 345 -33.50 12.29 22.09
C ASN A 345 -34.36 12.75 23.27
N SER A 346 -33.76 13.27 24.34
CA SER A 346 -34.45 13.77 25.54
C SER A 346 -33.67 14.94 26.14
N THR A 347 -34.31 15.77 26.98
CA THR A 347 -33.58 16.85 27.66
C THR A 347 -32.82 16.32 28.88
N PRO A 348 -31.74 17.00 29.35
CA PRO A 348 -31.01 16.60 30.55
C PRO A 348 -31.91 16.43 31.78
N SER A 349 -32.90 17.32 31.96
CA SER A 349 -33.84 17.26 33.08
C SER A 349 -34.76 16.03 33.00
N ILE A 350 -35.26 15.72 31.80
CA ILE A 350 -36.10 14.52 31.57
C ILE A 350 -35.27 13.26 31.79
N TYR A 351 -34.02 13.25 31.29
CA TYR A 351 -33.10 12.12 31.48
C TYR A 351 -32.87 11.86 32.98
N ARG A 352 -32.54 12.89 33.76
CA ARG A 352 -32.31 12.76 35.21
C ARG A 352 -33.56 12.30 35.97
N GLN A 353 -34.74 12.81 35.64
CA GLN A 353 -35.99 12.38 36.28
C GLN A 353 -36.30 10.89 36.05
N LYS A 354 -35.87 10.32 34.93
CA LYS A 354 -36.07 8.91 34.61
C LYS A 354 -35.15 7.95 35.38
N GLN A 355 -34.04 8.44 35.93
CA GLN A 355 -33.07 7.64 36.71
C GLN A 355 -33.36 7.64 38.22
N ILE A 356 -34.25 8.52 38.68
CA ILE A 356 -34.68 8.64 40.09
C ILE A 356 -35.91 7.76 40.39
N LYS A 357 -36.48 7.11 39.36
CA LYS A 357 -37.46 6.03 39.49
C LYS A 357 -36.76 4.69 39.32
#